data_AF-A0AAN8IP21-F1
#
_entry.id   AF-A0AAN8IP21-F1
#
_cell.length_a   1.000
_cell.length_b   1.000
_cell.length_c   1.000
_cell.angle_alpha   90.00
_cell.angle_beta   90.00
_cell.angle_gamma   90.00
#
_symmetry.space_group_name_H-M   'P 1'
#
loop_
_entity.id
_entity.type
_entity.pdbx_description
1 polymer ?
#
loop_
_entity_poly.entity_id
_entity_poly.type
_entity_poly.pdbx_seq_one_letter_code
_entity_poly.pdbx_strand_id
1 'polypeptide(L)'
;MRGLQMFYTVLTLCFLFEFTHQNDPISEVCKQNEILTDCGARCEATCIEPVPECEGDCVSNVCRCKQGFIRQELGGECIPTSSCPPGRKQVPPSCDGIVCYEGAHCEVVDVPCENGACPQEAICIDDQDDS
;
A
#
# COMPACT_ATOMS: atom_id res chain seq x y z
N MET A 1 2.09 61.37 -1.72
CA MET A 1 0.78 60.86 -2.20
C MET A 1 0.87 59.77 -3.28
N ARG A 2 1.98 59.64 -4.03
CA ARG A 2 2.15 58.55 -5.04
C ARG A 2 2.58 57.19 -4.46
N GLY A 3 3.26 57.19 -3.30
CA GLY A 3 3.69 55.94 -2.64
C GLY A 3 2.53 55.14 -2.05
N LEU A 4 1.56 55.80 -1.41
CA LEU A 4 0.40 55.12 -0.79
C LEU A 4 -0.52 54.45 -1.84
N GLN A 5 -0.62 55.05 -3.03
CA GLN A 5 -1.34 54.48 -4.17
C GLN A 5 -0.67 53.19 -4.68
N MET A 6 0.67 53.16 -4.75
CA MET A 6 1.44 51.98 -5.17
C MET A 6 1.31 50.81 -4.18
N PHE A 7 1.29 51.08 -2.87
CA PHE A 7 1.03 50.05 -1.86
C PHE A 7 -0.39 49.48 -1.98
N TYR A 8 -1.40 50.34 -2.19
CA TYR A 8 -2.77 49.89 -2.37
C TYR A 8 -2.94 49.04 -3.63
N THR A 9 -2.26 49.39 -4.74
CA THR A 9 -2.28 48.59 -5.97
C THR A 9 -1.59 47.24 -5.81
N VAL A 10 -0.50 47.16 -5.04
CA VAL A 10 0.19 45.88 -4.76
C VAL A 10 -0.66 45.01 -3.84
N LEU A 11 -1.32 45.60 -2.84
CA LEU A 11 -2.24 44.87 -1.95
C LEU A 11 -3.48 44.36 -2.69
N THR A 12 -4.09 45.15 -3.59
CA THR A 12 -5.22 44.67 -4.39
C THR A 12 -4.80 43.59 -5.39
N LEU A 13 -3.60 43.69 -5.99
CA LEU A 13 -3.05 42.64 -6.84
C LEU A 13 -2.70 41.37 -6.04
N CYS A 14 -2.16 41.49 -4.82
CA CYS A 14 -1.94 40.36 -3.91
C CYS A 14 -3.26 39.71 -3.49
N PHE A 15 -4.29 40.47 -3.12
CA PHE A 15 -5.61 39.89 -2.81
C PHE A 15 -6.20 39.18 -4.03
N LEU A 16 -6.06 39.73 -5.24
CA LEU A 16 -6.48 39.02 -6.47
C LEU A 16 -5.63 37.77 -6.76
N PHE A 17 -4.35 37.74 -6.38
CA PHE A 17 -3.48 36.56 -6.54
C PHE A 17 -3.72 35.48 -5.46
N GLU A 18 -4.04 35.86 -4.22
CA GLU A 18 -4.39 34.95 -3.11
C GLU A 18 -5.74 34.23 -3.36
N PHE A 19 -6.62 34.79 -4.20
CA PHE A 19 -7.87 34.15 -4.63
C PHE A 19 -7.69 33.14 -5.77
N THR A 20 -6.47 32.93 -6.28
CA THR A 20 -6.15 31.90 -7.28
C THR A 20 -5.38 30.72 -6.71
N HIS A 21 -5.46 30.47 -5.40
CA HIS A 21 -5.20 29.12 -4.90
C HIS A 21 -6.28 28.21 -5.48
N GLN A 22 -5.87 27.57 -6.58
CA GLN A 22 -6.57 26.59 -7.37
C GLN A 22 -7.55 25.80 -6.49
N ASN A 23 -8.85 26.01 -6.70
CA ASN A 23 -9.76 24.88 -6.62
C ASN A 23 -9.27 23.95 -7.71
N ASP A 24 -8.39 23.01 -7.36
CA ASP A 24 -8.10 21.89 -8.24
C ASP A 24 -9.46 21.30 -8.58
N PRO A 25 -9.91 21.32 -9.85
CA PRO A 25 -10.98 20.41 -10.21
C PRO A 25 -10.44 19.04 -9.79
N ILE A 26 -11.18 18.30 -8.96
CA ILE A 26 -10.97 16.87 -8.81
C ILE A 26 -11.25 16.30 -10.19
N SER A 27 -10.29 16.44 -11.11
CA SER A 27 -10.22 15.59 -12.26
C SER A 27 -10.15 14.19 -11.69
N GLU A 28 -10.97 13.26 -12.19
CA GLU A 28 -10.89 11.82 -11.95
C GLU A 28 -9.56 11.24 -12.47
N VAL A 29 -8.46 11.87 -12.10
CA VAL A 29 -7.12 11.49 -12.46
C VAL A 29 -6.64 10.70 -11.27
N CYS A 30 -6.62 9.39 -11.47
CA CYS A 30 -6.07 8.47 -10.51
C CYS A 30 -4.66 8.89 -10.08
N LYS A 31 -4.25 8.45 -8.89
CA LYS A 31 -2.94 8.82 -8.36
C LYS A 31 -1.81 8.20 -9.21
N GLN A 32 -0.58 8.55 -8.87
CA GLN A 32 0.58 7.96 -9.51
C GLN A 32 0.49 6.42 -9.44
N ASN A 33 0.80 5.78 -10.57
CA ASN A 33 0.73 4.33 -10.76
C ASN A 33 -0.67 3.70 -10.65
N GLU A 34 -1.72 4.50 -10.71
CA GLU A 34 -3.10 4.02 -10.83
C GLU A 34 -3.65 4.27 -12.26
N ILE A 35 -4.65 3.49 -12.64
CA ILE A 35 -5.41 3.63 -13.89
C ILE A 35 -6.91 3.69 -13.55
N LEU A 36 -7.65 4.56 -14.24
CA LEU A 36 -9.10 4.60 -14.13
C LEU A 36 -9.69 3.40 -14.87
N THR A 37 -10.52 2.62 -14.18
CA THR A 37 -11.15 1.42 -14.72
C THR A 37 -12.66 1.58 -14.73
N ASP A 38 -13.30 1.25 -15.85
CA ASP A 38 -14.76 1.29 -16.00
C ASP A 38 -15.46 0.21 -15.15
N CYS A 39 -14.71 -0.82 -14.74
CA CYS A 39 -15.16 -1.98 -13.97
C CYS A 39 -13.96 -2.61 -13.25
N GLY A 40 -13.64 -2.13 -12.05
CA GLY A 40 -12.56 -2.67 -11.21
C GLY A 40 -13.10 -3.60 -10.10
N ALA A 41 -12.35 -4.64 -9.74
CA ALA A 41 -12.71 -5.53 -8.61
C ALA A 41 -12.98 -4.72 -7.33
N ARG A 42 -13.90 -5.15 -6.44
CA ARG A 42 -14.27 -4.36 -5.24
C ARG A 42 -13.12 -4.16 -4.28
N CYS A 43 -12.43 -5.25 -3.95
CA CYS A 43 -11.19 -5.22 -3.20
C CYS A 43 -9.98 -5.19 -4.14
N GLU A 44 -8.85 -4.81 -3.57
CA GLU A 44 -7.63 -4.57 -4.31
C GLU A 44 -6.47 -5.18 -3.53
N ALA A 45 -5.57 -5.84 -4.26
CA ALA A 45 -4.40 -6.47 -3.68
C ALA A 45 -3.53 -5.45 -2.94
N THR A 46 -3.06 -5.84 -1.76
CA THR A 46 -2.11 -5.05 -0.97
C THR A 46 -0.82 -5.83 -0.71
N CYS A 47 0.24 -5.15 -0.25
CA CYS A 47 1.45 -5.85 0.20
C CYS A 47 1.19 -6.83 1.37
N ILE A 48 0.10 -6.64 2.12
CA ILE A 48 -0.32 -7.49 3.24
C ILE A 48 -1.16 -8.68 2.75
N GLU A 49 -2.05 -8.42 1.80
CA GLU A 49 -2.96 -9.41 1.21
C GLU A 49 -2.89 -9.30 -0.32
N PRO A 50 -1.91 -9.98 -0.96
CA PRO A 50 -1.70 -9.87 -2.40
C PRO A 50 -2.79 -10.55 -3.23
N VAL A 51 -3.56 -11.46 -2.62
CA VAL A 51 -4.63 -12.23 -3.28
C VAL A 51 -5.88 -12.19 -2.40
N PRO A 52 -6.60 -11.06 -2.37
CA PRO A 52 -7.82 -10.95 -1.56
C PRO A 52 -8.96 -11.74 -2.19
N GLU A 53 -9.75 -12.41 -1.35
CA GLU A 53 -11.03 -12.99 -1.77
C GLU A 53 -12.07 -11.87 -1.92
N CYS A 54 -12.58 -11.69 -3.14
CA CYS A 54 -13.54 -10.64 -3.45
C CYS A 54 -14.81 -11.23 -4.07
N GLU A 55 -15.95 -10.99 -3.42
CA GLU A 55 -17.27 -11.33 -3.95
C GLU A 55 -18.03 -10.08 -4.43
N GLY A 56 -18.95 -10.30 -5.38
CA GLY A 56 -19.86 -9.28 -5.90
C GLY A 56 -19.41 -8.61 -7.19
N ASP A 57 -20.26 -7.70 -7.69
CA ASP A 57 -20.03 -6.98 -8.94
C ASP A 57 -18.89 -5.95 -8.82
N CYS A 58 -18.24 -5.68 -9.95
CA CYS A 58 -17.19 -4.66 -10.04
C CYS A 58 -17.69 -3.25 -9.72
N VAL A 59 -16.76 -2.37 -9.33
CA VAL A 59 -17.01 -0.94 -9.10
C VAL A 59 -16.67 -0.18 -10.38
N SER A 60 -17.63 0.62 -10.87
CA SER A 60 -17.41 1.46 -12.05
C SER A 60 -16.64 2.73 -11.75
N ASN A 61 -15.85 3.19 -12.73
CA ASN A 61 -15.04 4.42 -12.67
C ASN A 61 -14.17 4.50 -11.42
N VAL A 62 -13.45 3.41 -11.12
CA VAL A 62 -12.59 3.31 -9.94
C VAL A 62 -11.11 3.26 -10.34
N CYS A 63 -10.28 3.93 -9.57
CA CYS A 63 -8.83 3.89 -9.71
C CYS A 63 -8.26 2.58 -9.16
N ARG A 64 -7.43 1.91 -9.95
CA ARG A 64 -6.76 0.66 -9.57
C ARG A 64 -5.27 0.73 -9.88
N CYS A 65 -4.43 0.04 -9.11
CA CYS A 65 -3.01 -0.08 -9.40
C CYS A 65 -2.79 -0.63 -10.82
N LYS A 66 -1.87 -0.01 -11.55
CA LYS A 66 -1.43 -0.50 -12.87
C LYS A 66 -0.81 -1.89 -12.73
N GLN A 67 -0.78 -2.63 -13.84
CA GLN A 67 -0.07 -3.91 -13.90
C GLN A 67 1.40 -3.75 -13.43
N GLY A 68 1.85 -4.64 -12.55
CA GLY A 68 3.18 -4.59 -11.94
C GLY A 68 3.30 -3.70 -10.70
N PHE A 69 2.20 -3.05 -10.29
CA PHE A 69 2.09 -2.29 -9.06
C PHE A 69 1.09 -2.93 -8.11
N ILE A 70 1.27 -2.70 -6.82
CA ILE A 70 0.42 -3.21 -5.74
C ILE A 70 0.21 -2.11 -4.71
N ARG A 71 -0.95 -2.12 -4.04
CA ARG A 71 -1.25 -1.10 -3.03
C ARG A 71 -0.43 -1.38 -1.77
N GLN A 72 0.31 -0.41 -1.27
CA GLN A 72 1.15 -0.61 -0.08
C GLN A 72 0.32 -1.07 1.12
N GLU A 73 -0.82 -0.40 1.36
CA GLU A 73 -1.82 -0.68 2.37
C GLU A 73 -3.18 -0.15 1.92
N LEU A 74 -4.28 -0.52 2.58
CA LEU A 74 -5.62 -0.04 2.20
C LEU A 74 -5.67 1.51 2.18
N GLY A 75 -5.99 2.09 1.02
CA GLY A 75 -5.99 3.55 0.81
C GLY A 75 -4.61 4.19 0.56
N GLY A 76 -3.52 3.42 0.69
CA GLY A 76 -2.14 3.84 0.43
C GLY A 76 -1.79 3.93 -1.05
N GLU A 77 -0.52 4.16 -1.36
CA GLU A 77 -0.03 4.34 -2.73
C GLU A 77 0.16 3.02 -3.48
N CYS A 78 0.13 3.07 -4.82
CA CYS A 78 0.53 1.95 -5.68
C CYS A 78 2.05 1.99 -5.91
N ILE A 79 2.73 1.02 -5.32
CA ILE A 79 4.19 0.86 -5.41
C ILE A 79 4.53 -0.33 -6.31
N PRO A 80 5.76 -0.41 -6.89
CA PRO A 80 6.17 -1.61 -7.61
C PRO A 80 6.03 -2.85 -6.73
N THR A 81 5.52 -3.97 -7.25
CA THR A 81 5.31 -5.18 -6.45
C THR A 81 6.59 -5.66 -5.75
N SER A 82 7.74 -5.48 -6.39
CA SER A 82 9.06 -5.80 -5.82
C SER A 82 9.49 -4.89 -4.67
N SER A 83 8.80 -3.78 -4.45
CA SER A 83 9.06 -2.81 -3.38
C SER A 83 8.20 -3.06 -2.13
N CYS A 84 7.35 -4.10 -2.14
CA CYS A 84 6.71 -4.52 -0.90
C CYS A 84 7.79 -4.90 0.13
N PRO A 85 7.61 -4.51 1.41
CA PRO A 85 8.52 -4.94 2.45
C PRO A 85 8.57 -6.47 2.50
N PRO A 86 9.75 -7.09 2.57
CA PRO A 86 9.86 -8.53 2.79
C PRO A 86 9.20 -8.84 4.14
N GLY A 87 8.23 -9.77 4.15
CA GLY A 87 7.65 -10.26 5.41
C GLY A 87 6.29 -9.68 5.82
N ARG A 88 5.36 -9.45 4.89
CA ARG A 88 3.91 -9.45 5.25
C ARG A 88 3.10 -10.48 4.50
N LYS A 89 3.69 -11.65 4.21
CA LYS A 89 2.88 -12.85 4.41
C LYS A 89 2.88 -13.02 5.91
N GLN A 90 1.74 -12.84 6.57
CA GLN A 90 1.59 -13.40 7.90
C GLN A 90 1.73 -14.91 7.68
N VAL A 91 2.96 -15.42 7.80
CA VAL A 91 3.13 -16.82 8.15
C VAL A 91 2.40 -16.92 9.48
N PRO A 92 1.35 -17.76 9.59
CA PRO A 92 0.67 -17.89 10.86
C PRO A 92 1.73 -18.25 11.91
N PRO A 93 1.64 -17.72 13.15
CA PRO A 93 2.53 -18.10 14.24
C PRO A 93 2.21 -19.53 14.74
N SER A 94 1.79 -20.42 13.84
CA SER A 94 1.33 -21.77 14.11
C SER A 94 1.65 -22.70 12.95
N CYS A 95 2.01 -23.93 13.29
CA CYS A 95 2.15 -25.04 12.37
C CYS A 95 0.80 -25.70 11.98
N ASP A 96 -0.32 -25.18 12.48
CA ASP A 96 -1.64 -25.70 12.16
C ASP A 96 -1.93 -25.58 10.66
N GLY A 97 -2.10 -26.73 9.99
CA GLY A 97 -2.38 -26.79 8.55
C GLY A 97 -1.14 -26.61 7.65
N ILE A 98 0.06 -26.53 8.23
CA ILE A 98 1.31 -26.47 7.46
C ILE A 98 1.80 -27.89 7.18
N VAL A 99 2.00 -28.20 5.90
CA VAL A 99 2.52 -29.49 5.44
C VAL A 99 3.93 -29.25 4.88
N CYS A 100 4.93 -29.81 5.57
CA CYS A 100 6.32 -29.81 5.12
C CYS A 100 6.60 -30.98 4.15
N TYR A 101 7.74 -30.92 3.46
CA TYR A 101 8.19 -32.01 2.58
C TYR A 101 8.72 -33.19 3.41
N GLU A 102 8.90 -34.34 2.77
CA GLU A 102 9.36 -35.56 3.43
C GLU A 102 10.77 -35.40 4.03
N GLY A 103 10.92 -35.74 5.31
CA GLY A 103 12.18 -35.56 6.06
C GLY A 103 12.36 -34.19 6.69
N ALA A 104 11.30 -33.38 6.75
CA ALA A 104 11.26 -32.14 7.50
C ALA A 104 10.02 -32.06 8.41
N HIS A 105 10.17 -31.39 9.55
CA HIS A 105 9.08 -31.09 10.48
C HIS A 105 8.84 -29.58 10.57
N CYS A 106 7.63 -29.18 10.95
CA CYS A 106 7.29 -27.77 11.16
C CYS A 106 7.63 -27.34 12.58
N GLU A 107 8.33 -26.21 12.71
CA GLU A 107 8.63 -25.56 13.98
C GLU A 107 8.27 -24.07 13.93
N VAL A 108 7.75 -23.54 15.04
CA VAL A 108 7.55 -22.10 15.22
C VAL A 108 8.82 -21.51 15.81
N VAL A 109 9.54 -20.71 15.02
CA VAL A 109 10.79 -20.07 15.45
C VAL A 109 10.59 -18.59 15.75
N ASP A 110 11.37 -18.09 16.71
CA ASP A 110 11.46 -16.66 16.97
C ASP A 110 12.36 -16.00 15.92
N VAL A 111 11.78 -15.13 15.11
CA VAL A 111 12.53 -14.25 14.19
C VAL A 111 13.37 -13.28 15.03
N PRO A 112 14.58 -12.88 14.58
CA PRO A 112 15.42 -11.93 15.30
C PRO A 112 14.63 -10.74 15.84
N CYS A 113 14.70 -10.56 17.15
CA CYS A 113 13.89 -9.58 17.84
C CYS A 113 14.26 -8.16 17.41
N GLU A 114 13.26 -7.33 17.17
CA GLU A 114 13.41 -5.91 16.90
C GLU A 114 12.63 -5.11 17.94
N ASN A 115 13.29 -4.18 18.64
CA ASN A 115 12.68 -3.33 19.66
C ASN A 115 11.92 -4.09 20.77
N GLY A 116 12.39 -5.29 21.12
CA GLY A 116 11.77 -6.13 22.15
C GLY A 116 10.52 -6.88 21.69
N ALA A 117 10.16 -6.81 20.41
CA ALA A 117 9.19 -7.69 19.78
C ALA A 117 9.93 -8.78 19.01
N CYS A 118 9.61 -10.05 19.30
CA CYS A 118 10.12 -11.21 18.58
C CYS A 118 8.91 -11.84 17.86
N PRO A 119 8.71 -11.56 16.57
CA PRO A 119 7.64 -12.20 15.82
C PRO A 119 7.92 -13.69 15.66
N GLN A 120 6.88 -14.51 15.74
CA GLN A 120 6.96 -15.96 15.57
C GLN A 120 6.55 -16.34 14.15
N GLU A 121 7.33 -17.20 13.52
CA GLU A 121 7.08 -17.71 12.17
C GLU A 121 7.18 -19.24 12.17
N ALA A 122 6.29 -19.89 11.43
CA ALA A 122 6.36 -21.33 11.21
C ALA A 122 7.26 -21.68 10.01
N ILE A 123 8.26 -22.53 10.24
CA ILE A 123 9.28 -22.91 9.25
C ILE A 123 9.40 -24.44 9.20
N CYS A 124 9.71 -25.00 8.03
CA CYS A 124 10.05 -26.41 7.89
C CYS A 124 11.55 -26.61 8.11
N ILE A 125 11.92 -27.46 9.06
CA ILE A 125 13.30 -27.78 9.42
C ILE A 125 13.59 -29.22 9.03
N ASP A 126 14.74 -29.45 8.38
CA ASP A 126 15.18 -30.79 7.97
C ASP A 126 15.56 -31.63 9.20
N ASP A 127 15.08 -32.86 9.27
CA ASP A 127 15.34 -33.79 10.38
C ASP A 127 16.82 -34.23 10.47
N GLN A 128 17.69 -33.79 9.54
CA GLN A 128 19.10 -34.18 9.45
C GLN A 128 20.07 -33.17 10.10
N ASP A 129 19.59 -32.01 10.56
CA ASP A 129 20.43 -30.95 11.15
C ASP A 129 20.71 -31.13 12.66
N ASP A 130 20.28 -32.24 13.26
CA ASP A 130 20.38 -32.55 14.71
C ASP A 130 21.66 -33.35 15.11
N SER A 131 22.75 -33.27 14.34
CA SER A 131 24.01 -34.03 14.58
C SER A 131 25.20 -33.20 15.06
#